data_AF-A0A1Y5FBB1-F1
#
_entry.id   AF-A0A1Y5FBB1-F1
#
_cell.length_a   1.000
_cell.length_b   1.000
_cell.length_c   1.000
_cell.angle_alpha   90.00
_cell.angle_beta   90.00
_cell.angle_gamma   90.00
#
_symmetry.space_group_name_H-M   'P 1'
#
loop_
_entity.id
_entity.type
_entity.pdbx_description
1 polymer ?
#
loop_
_entity_poly.entity_id
_entity_poly.type
_entity_poly.pdbx_seq_one_letter_code
_entity_poly.pdbx_strand_id
1 'polypeptide(L)'
;MSVYQEVQNKIIDDYMGLLSRNTIRDMANDCGIQKTRLFRIMNGHEMKLSEYLTLKHRISTLLDSRSEIENLAKECDKILSPRGVSEISNYMKRRVRIAQFKANVVAQKMAA
;
A
#
# COMPACT_ATOMS: atom_id res chain seq x y z
N MET A 1 -18.07 -21.72 -8.35
CA MET A 1 -17.58 -20.33 -8.50
C MET A 1 -16.99 -20.23 -9.91
N SER A 2 -17.16 -19.12 -10.63
CA SER A 2 -16.57 -18.98 -11.98
C SER A 2 -15.07 -18.67 -11.88
N VAL A 3 -14.25 -19.21 -12.78
CA VAL A 3 -12.79 -18.91 -12.88
C VAL A 3 -12.53 -17.40 -12.90
N TYR A 4 -13.39 -16.66 -13.60
CA TYR A 4 -13.31 -15.20 -13.65
C TYR A 4 -13.47 -14.55 -12.25
N GLN A 5 -14.40 -15.07 -11.45
CA GLN A 5 -14.67 -14.56 -10.10
C GLN A 5 -13.50 -14.84 -9.15
N GLU A 6 -12.84 -15.99 -9.30
CA GLU A 6 -11.66 -16.35 -8.53
C GLU A 6 -10.49 -15.41 -8.81
N VAL A 7 -10.25 -15.08 -10.09
CA VAL A 7 -9.23 -14.11 -10.50
C VAL A 7 -9.54 -12.71 -9.95
N GLN A 8 -10.81 -12.29 -10.05
CA GLN A 8 -11.25 -11.00 -9.53
C GLN A 8 -11.07 -10.90 -8.01
N ASN A 9 -11.50 -11.90 -7.25
CA ASN A 9 -11.36 -11.88 -5.79
C ASN A 9 -9.88 -11.86 -5.40
N LYS A 10 -9.06 -12.70 -6.05
CA LYS A 10 -7.62 -12.75 -5.80
C LYS A 10 -6.94 -11.39 -5.99
N ILE A 11 -7.21 -10.69 -7.09
CA ILE A 11 -6.53 -9.41 -7.33
C ILE A 11 -6.95 -8.32 -6.33
N ILE A 12 -8.22 -8.34 -5.89
CA ILE A 12 -8.69 -7.40 -4.86
C ILE A 12 -8.02 -7.74 -3.53
N ASP A 13 -7.94 -9.01 -3.16
CA ASP A 13 -7.30 -9.47 -1.93
C ASP A 13 -5.79 -9.14 -1.92
N ASP A 14 -5.08 -9.39 -3.01
CA ASP A 14 -3.67 -9.05 -3.17
C ASP A 14 -3.45 -7.53 -3.02
N TYR A 15 -4.30 -6.72 -3.64
CA TYR A 15 -4.24 -5.26 -3.54
C TYR A 15 -4.53 -4.77 -2.12
N MET A 16 -5.58 -5.30 -1.47
CA MET A 16 -5.94 -4.95 -0.10
C MET A 16 -4.85 -5.37 0.89
N GLY A 17 -4.21 -6.53 0.70
CA GLY A 17 -3.13 -7.01 1.56
C GLY A 17 -1.89 -6.12 1.52
N LEU A 18 -1.64 -5.43 0.41
CA LEU A 18 -0.51 -4.50 0.27
C LEU A 18 -0.77 -3.14 0.93
N LEU A 19 -2.03 -2.77 1.12
CA LEU A 19 -2.45 -1.49 1.67
C LEU A 19 -2.78 -1.61 3.16
N SER A 20 -1.88 -1.12 4.02
CA SER A 20 -2.07 -1.15 5.47
C SER A 20 -3.17 -0.18 5.93
N ARG A 21 -4.40 -0.70 6.14
CA ARG A 21 -5.58 0.00 6.69
C ARG A 21 -6.09 1.17 5.84
N ASN A 22 -6.40 0.92 4.57
CA ASN A 22 -6.93 1.95 3.68
C ASN A 22 -8.47 1.90 3.61
N THR A 23 -9.11 3.07 3.70
CA THR A 23 -10.55 3.16 3.43
C THR A 23 -10.81 3.04 1.93
N ILE A 24 -12.06 2.76 1.53
CA ILE A 24 -12.45 2.76 0.10
C ILE A 24 -12.12 4.10 -0.57
N ARG A 25 -12.18 5.21 0.18
CA ARG A 25 -11.78 6.53 -0.33
C ARG A 25 -10.29 6.55 -0.67
N ASP A 26 -9.45 6.02 0.21
CA ASP A 26 -8.00 6.05 0.01
C ASP A 26 -7.59 5.11 -1.12
N MET A 27 -8.23 3.94 -1.21
CA MET A 27 -8.03 3.03 -2.33
C MET A 27 -8.47 3.63 -3.67
N ALA A 28 -9.61 4.33 -3.70
CA ALA A 28 -10.09 5.03 -4.89
C ALA A 28 -9.11 6.12 -5.35
N ASN A 29 -8.55 6.87 -4.40
CA ASN A 29 -7.53 7.88 -4.69
C ASN A 29 -6.22 7.24 -5.19
N ASP A 30 -5.85 6.07 -4.66
CA ASP A 30 -4.59 5.38 -5.01
C ASP A 30 -4.63 4.77 -6.42
N CYS A 31 -5.69 4.01 -6.75
CA CYS A 31 -5.81 3.37 -8.06
C CYS A 31 -6.52 4.23 -9.12
N GLY A 32 -7.12 5.36 -8.75
CA GLY A 32 -7.87 6.22 -9.68
C GLY A 32 -9.22 5.66 -10.12
N ILE A 33 -9.69 4.54 -9.54
CA ILE A 33 -11.04 4.01 -9.76
C ILE A 33 -12.02 4.78 -8.87
N GLN A 34 -13.14 5.21 -9.43
CA GLN A 34 -14.18 5.92 -8.66
C GLN A 34 -14.63 5.10 -7.43
N LYS A 35 -14.79 5.77 -6.29
CA LYS A 35 -15.14 5.15 -4.99
C LYS A 35 -16.34 4.21 -5.07
N THR A 36 -17.42 4.63 -5.72
CA THR A 36 -18.65 3.83 -5.90
C THR A 36 -18.42 2.62 -6.79
N ARG A 37 -17.61 2.76 -7.84
CA ARG A 37 -17.25 1.66 -8.73
C ARG A 37 -16.39 0.62 -8.01
N LEU A 38 -15.40 1.07 -7.25
CA LEU A 38 -14.55 0.21 -6.43
C LEU A 38 -15.38 -0.56 -5.40
N PHE A 39 -16.30 0.12 -4.69
CA PHE A 39 -17.22 -0.54 -3.76
C PHE A 39 -18.07 -1.63 -4.44
N ARG A 40 -18.57 -1.39 -5.65
CA ARG A 40 -19.36 -2.39 -6.39
C ARG A 40 -18.52 -3.62 -6.76
N ILE A 41 -17.29 -3.41 -7.24
CA ILE A 41 -16.35 -4.47 -7.62
C ILE A 41 -16.01 -5.35 -6.40
N MET A 42 -15.76 -4.73 -5.24
CA MET A 42 -15.53 -5.43 -3.98
C MET A 42 -16.73 -6.27 -3.53
N ASN A 43 -17.95 -5.84 -3.87
CA ASN A 43 -19.18 -6.58 -3.61
C ASN A 43 -19.55 -7.56 -4.75
N GLY A 44 -18.59 -7.99 -5.57
CA GLY A 44 -18.78 -9.04 -6.56
C GLY A 44 -19.40 -8.60 -7.89
N HIS A 45 -19.53 -7.29 -8.14
CA HIS A 45 -19.85 -6.84 -9.50
C HIS A 45 -18.68 -7.08 -10.44
N GLU A 46 -19.00 -7.37 -11.70
CA GLU A 46 -18.00 -7.62 -12.74
C GLU A 46 -16.99 -6.46 -12.89
N MET A 47 -15.70 -6.83 -12.92
CA MET A 47 -14.56 -5.95 -13.10
C MET A 47 -14.23 -5.77 -14.59
N LYS A 48 -14.11 -4.53 -15.06
CA LYS A 48 -13.67 -4.27 -16.43
C LYS A 48 -12.19 -4.63 -16.58
N LEU A 49 -11.78 -5.01 -17.78
CA LEU A 49 -10.37 -5.26 -18.08
C LEU A 49 -9.47 -4.06 -17.73
N SER A 50 -9.92 -2.83 -17.98
CA SER A 50 -9.18 -1.62 -17.61
C SER A 50 -8.95 -1.52 -16.11
N GLU A 51 -9.96 -1.84 -15.29
CA GLU A 51 -9.89 -1.81 -13.82
C GLU A 51 -8.94 -2.89 -13.30
N TYR A 52 -9.00 -4.08 -13.90
CA TYR A 52 -8.06 -5.16 -13.61
C TYR A 52 -6.61 -4.74 -13.90
N LEU A 53 -6.36 -4.16 -15.09
CA LEU A 53 -5.01 -3.73 -15.47
C LEU A 53 -4.48 -2.63 -14.55
N THR A 54 -5.34 -1.67 -14.15
CA THR A 54 -4.98 -0.64 -13.17
C THR A 54 -4.56 -1.25 -11.84
N LEU A 55 -5.37 -2.15 -11.27
CA LEU A 55 -5.04 -2.79 -9.99
C LEU A 55 -3.77 -3.63 -10.10
N LYS A 56 -3.63 -4.39 -11.18
CA LYS A 56 -2.44 -5.23 -11.43
C LYS A 56 -1.17 -4.39 -11.51
N HIS A 57 -1.20 -3.30 -12.27
CA HIS A 57 -0.07 -2.39 -12.37
C HIS A 57 0.27 -1.79 -11.00
N ARG A 58 -0.75 -1.40 -10.23
CA ARG A 58 -0.54 -0.80 -8.91
C ARG A 58 0.07 -1.79 -7.91
N ILE A 59 -0.39 -3.04 -7.90
CA ILE A 59 0.20 -4.13 -7.11
C ILE A 59 1.68 -4.28 -7.42
N SER A 60 2.05 -4.35 -8.70
CA SER A 60 3.46 -4.46 -9.12
C SER A 60 4.29 -3.29 -8.60
N THR A 61 3.82 -2.05 -8.73
CA THR A 61 4.54 -0.88 -8.19
C THR A 61 4.71 -0.93 -6.67
N LEU A 62 3.70 -1.38 -5.93
CA LEU A 62 3.77 -1.51 -4.48
C LEU A 62 4.75 -2.60 -4.03
N LEU A 63 4.87 -3.69 -4.81
CA LEU A 63 5.84 -4.74 -4.56
C LEU A 63 7.27 -4.30 -4.92
N ASP A 64 7.45 -3.64 -6.06
CA ASP A 64 8.75 -3.16 -6.53
C ASP A 64 9.35 -2.13 -5.55
N SER A 65 8.53 -1.19 -5.07
CA SER A 65 8.98 -0.19 -4.09
C SER A 65 9.36 -0.78 -2.72
N ARG A 66 8.67 -1.85 -2.26
CA ARG A 66 9.09 -2.60 -1.06
C ARG A 66 10.42 -3.32 -1.30
N SER A 67 10.56 -3.96 -2.45
CA SER A 67 11.80 -4.63 -2.86
C SER A 67 12.98 -3.67 -2.92
N GLU A 68 12.77 -2.46 -3.47
CA GLU A 68 13.82 -1.44 -3.60
C GLU A 68 14.35 -0.98 -2.23
N ILE A 69 13.47 -0.68 -1.26
CA ILE A 69 13.89 -0.28 0.10
C ILE A 69 14.61 -1.42 0.82
N GLU A 70 14.14 -2.66 0.71
CA GLU A 70 14.80 -3.81 1.32
C GLU A 70 16.19 -4.04 0.72
N ASN A 71 16.33 -3.89 -0.60
CA ASN A 71 17.61 -4.02 -1.28
C ASN A 71 18.59 -2.90 -0.90
N LEU A 72 18.13 -1.66 -0.87
CA LEU A 72 18.92 -0.51 -0.38
C LEU A 72 19.36 -0.69 1.07
N ALA A 73 18.48 -1.15 1.95
CA ALA A 73 18.82 -1.41 3.35
C ALA A 73 19.92 -2.47 3.49
N LYS A 74 19.83 -3.56 2.71
CA LYS A 74 20.87 -4.61 2.65
C LYS A 74 22.20 -4.07 2.10
N GLU A 75 22.15 -3.17 1.13
CA GLU A 75 23.34 -2.57 0.53
C GLU A 75 24.00 -1.58 1.50
N CYS A 76 23.21 -0.77 2.21
CA CYS A 76 23.69 0.10 3.28
C CYS A 76 24.41 -0.68 4.38
N ASP A 77 23.89 -1.85 4.80
CA ASP A 77 24.50 -2.68 5.83
C ASP A 77 25.86 -3.27 5.40
N LYS A 78 26.04 -3.52 4.09
CA LYS A 78 27.29 -4.02 3.52
C LYS A 78 28.35 -2.95 3.33
N ILE A 79 27.95 -1.75 2.90
CA ILE A 79 28.88 -0.69 2.45
C ILE A 79 29.22 0.28 3.58
N LEU A 80 28.27 0.60 4.44
CA LEU A 80 28.44 1.65 5.43
C LEU A 80 29.14 1.15 6.70
N SER A 81 29.82 2.07 7.38
CA SER A 81 30.34 1.79 8.72
C SER A 81 29.19 1.59 9.72
N PRO A 82 29.43 0.92 10.87
CA PRO A 82 28.42 0.74 11.91
C PRO A 82 27.78 2.07 12.37
N ARG A 83 28.57 3.15 12.36
CA ARG A 83 28.07 4.51 12.65
C ARG A 83 27.10 5.00 11.57
N GLY A 84 27.45 4.84 10.29
CA GLY A 84 26.57 5.24 9.17
C GLY A 84 25.25 4.46 9.16
N VAL A 85 25.29 3.15 9.42
CA VAL A 85 24.08 2.33 9.58
C VAL A 85 23.21 2.82 10.74
N SER A 86 23.83 3.15 11.88
CA SER A 86 23.12 3.70 13.05
C SER A 86 22.45 5.05 12.75
N GLU A 87 23.13 5.94 12.03
CA GLU A 87 22.59 7.24 11.61
C GLU A 87 21.35 7.08 10.72
N ILE A 88 21.40 6.19 9.71
CA ILE A 88 20.26 5.88 8.86
C ILE A 88 19.11 5.26 9.67
N SER A 89 19.42 4.29 10.54
CA SER A 89 18.42 3.65 11.41
C SER A 89 17.69 4.68 12.28
N ASN A 90 18.45 5.62 12.87
CA ASN A 90 17.88 6.69 13.70
C ASN A 90 17.02 7.65 12.88
N TYR A 91 17.44 7.98 11.65
CA TYR A 91 16.64 8.77 10.73
C TYR A 91 15.30 8.10 10.40
N MET A 92 15.33 6.81 10.01
CA MET A 92 14.12 6.04 9.71
C MET A 92 13.17 5.97 10.92
N LYS A 93 13.70 5.66 12.12
CA LYS A 93 12.92 5.65 13.37
C LYS A 93 12.24 6.99 13.64
N ARG A 94 12.95 8.10 13.44
CA ARG A 94 12.40 9.45 13.61
C ARG A 94 11.26 9.71 12.62
N ARG A 95 11.43 9.36 11.35
CA ARG A 95 10.39 9.53 10.31
C ARG A 95 9.12 8.75 10.64
N VAL A 96 9.25 7.49 11.07
CA VAL A 96 8.13 6.66 11.51
C VAL A 96 7.40 7.29 12.69
N ARG A 97 8.15 7.73 13.71
CA ARG A 97 7.56 8.36 14.90
C ARG A 97 6.75 9.61 14.55
N ILE A 98 7.28 10.48 13.66
CA ILE A 98 6.55 11.66 13.18
C ILE A 98 5.26 11.28 12.47
N ALA A 99 5.28 10.25 11.61
CA ALA A 99 4.09 9.78 10.91
C ALA A 99 3.02 9.24 11.88
N GLN A 100 3.43 8.44 12.87
CA GLN A 100 2.53 7.93 13.92
C GLN A 100 1.88 9.06 14.71
N PHE A 101 2.66 10.09 15.11
CA PHE A 101 2.10 11.25 15.79
C PHE A 101 1.06 11.99 14.93
N LYS A 102 1.34 12.21 13.64
CA LYS A 102 0.37 12.83 12.73
C LYS A 102 -0.91 12.00 12.61
N ALA A 103 -0.80 10.68 12.46
CA ALA A 103 -1.96 9.79 12.37
C ALA A 103 -2.82 9.83 13.64
N ASN A 104 -2.20 9.83 14.83
CA ASN A 104 -2.90 9.90 16.11
C ASN A 104 -3.60 11.25 16.32
N VAL A 105 -2.97 12.36 15.93
CA VAL A 105 -3.58 13.70 15.99
C VAL A 105 -4.81 13.80 15.07
N VAL A 106 -4.73 13.21 13.87
CA VAL A 106 -5.89 13.15 12.96
C VAL A 106 -7.02 12.30 13.55
N ALA A 107 -6.71 11.16 14.16
CA ALA A 107 -7.71 10.30 14.79
C ALA A 107 -8.43 10.99 15.97
N GLN A 108 -7.70 11.78 16.78
CA GLN A 108 -8.28 12.55 17.89
C GLN A 108 -9.20 13.69 17.42
N LYS A 109 -8.86 14.37 16.31
CA LYS A 109 -9.69 15.43 15.73
C LYS A 109 -10.98 14.95 15.08
N MET A 110 -11.08 13.67 14.72
CA MET A 110 -12.29 13.08 14.13
C MET A 110 -13.24 12.51 15.18
N ALA A 111 -12.78 12.36 16.43
CA ALA A 111 -13.56 11.84 17.55
C ALA A 111 -14.16 12.95 18.47
N ALA A 112 -13.81 14.20 18.21
CA ALA A 112 -14.33 15.41 18.86
C ALA A 112 -15.27 16.16 17.91
#